data_AF-T1A9G4-F1
#
_entry.id   AF-T1A9G4-F1
#
_cell.length_a   1.000
_cell.length_b   1.000
_cell.length_c   1.000
_cell.angle_alpha   90.00
_cell.angle_beta   90.00
_cell.angle_gamma   90.00
#
_symmetry.space_group_name_H-M   'P 1'
#
loop_
_entity.id
_entity.type
_entity.pdbx_description
1 polymer ?
#
loop_
_entity_poly.entity_id
_entity_poly.type
_entity_poly.pdbx_seq_one_letter_code
_entity_poly.pdbx_strand_id
1 'polypeptide(L)'
;MSQMAIDQVLAQIRALSSQVRLDAPRPLGLGAPAQPGAPAPSGSSEFASILKRGIDAVNQSEQRASALTNAFSRGAPGVSLPQVVLQVEKASVSFDALTQVRNRLITAYQDIMNMQM
;
A
#
# COMPACT_ATOMS: atom_id res chain seq x y z
N MET A 1 11.98 -3.50 -52.65
CA MET A 1 12.60 -4.19 -51.49
C MET A 1 12.05 -3.74 -50.13
N SER A 2 11.34 -2.60 -50.03
CA SER A 2 10.80 -2.09 -48.75
C SER A 2 9.42 -2.64 -48.34
N GLN A 3 8.68 -3.29 -49.24
CA GLN A 3 7.36 -3.88 -48.93
C GLN A 3 7.43 -5.19 -48.14
N MET A 4 8.51 -5.99 -48.28
CA MET A 4 8.73 -7.17 -47.44
C MET A 4 9.11 -6.80 -46.00
N ALA A 5 9.83 -5.69 -45.80
CA ALA A 5 10.24 -5.24 -44.48
C ALA A 5 9.05 -4.77 -43.62
N ILE A 6 8.03 -4.17 -44.24
CA ILE A 6 6.82 -3.71 -43.56
C ILE A 6 5.99 -4.89 -43.05
N ASP A 7 5.89 -5.96 -43.85
CA ASP A 7 5.17 -7.17 -43.46
C ASP A 7 5.85 -7.87 -42.26
N GLN A 8 7.18 -7.89 -42.22
CA GLN A 8 7.95 -8.41 -41.08
C GLN A 8 7.79 -7.58 -39.80
N VAL A 9 7.75 -6.25 -39.92
CA VAL A 9 7.52 -5.37 -38.77
C VAL A 9 6.10 -5.53 -38.24
N LEU A 10 5.10 -5.70 -39.11
CA LEU A 10 3.72 -5.98 -38.69
C LEU A 10 3.57 -7.35 -38.02
N ALA A 11 4.29 -8.37 -38.51
CA ALA A 11 4.36 -9.68 -37.86
C ALA A 11 5.04 -9.60 -36.48
N GLN A 12 6.10 -8.80 -36.36
CA GLN A 12 6.82 -8.58 -35.10
C GLN A 12 5.98 -7.82 -34.07
N ILE A 13 5.19 -6.82 -34.48
CA ILE A 13 4.24 -6.11 -33.61
C ILE A 13 3.12 -7.05 -33.12
N ARG A 14 2.68 -8.00 -33.96
CA ARG A 14 1.68 -8.99 -33.56
C ARG A 14 2.23 -10.00 -32.55
N ALA A 15 3.49 -10.43 -32.70
CA ALA A 15 4.17 -11.26 -31.71
C ALA A 15 4.36 -10.52 -30.37
N LEU A 16 4.78 -9.26 -30.41
CA LEU A 16 5.00 -8.46 -29.20
C LEU A 16 3.68 -8.14 -28.45
N SER A 17 2.60 -7.86 -29.17
CA SER A 17 1.28 -7.65 -28.54
C SER A 17 0.69 -8.92 -27.90
N SER A 18 1.09 -10.11 -28.37
CA SER A 18 0.72 -11.38 -27.72
C SER A 18 1.51 -11.66 -26.43
N GLN A 19 2.73 -11.12 -26.32
CA GLN A 19 3.57 -11.26 -25.12
C GLN A 19 3.20 -10.26 -24.02
N VAL A 20 2.65 -9.09 -24.40
CA VAL A 20 2.14 -8.07 -23.46
C VAL A 20 0.78 -8.44 -22.85
N ARG A 21 0.08 -9.45 -23.39
CA ARG A 21 -1.17 -9.99 -22.81
C ARG A 21 -0.96 -10.87 -21.57
N LEU A 22 0.27 -11.25 -21.23
CA LEU A 22 0.58 -12.04 -20.02
C LEU A 22 1.07 -11.20 -18.83
N ASP A 23 1.30 -9.90 -19.02
CA ASP A 23 1.72 -8.96 -17.95
C ASP A 23 0.73 -7.78 -17.80
N ALA A 24 -0.54 -8.01 -18.15
CA ALA A 24 -1.60 -7.06 -17.83
C ALA A 24 -2.13 -7.37 -16.42
N PRO A 25 -2.19 -6.40 -15.50
CA PRO A 25 -2.90 -6.56 -14.24
C PRO A 25 -4.36 -6.91 -14.59
N ARG A 26 -4.83 -8.08 -14.14
CA ARG A 26 -6.25 -8.43 -14.24
C ARG A 26 -7.05 -7.27 -13.65
N PRO A 27 -7.96 -6.62 -14.40
CA PRO A 27 -8.98 -5.83 -13.73
C PRO A 27 -9.73 -6.79 -12.80
N LEU A 28 -9.88 -6.41 -11.53
CA LEU A 28 -10.87 -7.00 -10.64
C LEU A 28 -12.24 -6.81 -11.30
N GLY A 29 -12.63 -7.75 -12.16
CA GLY A 29 -13.96 -7.85 -12.69
C GLY A 29 -14.90 -8.28 -11.58
N LEU A 30 -15.85 -7.40 -11.22
CA LEU A 30 -17.01 -7.69 -10.40
C LEU A 30 -17.97 -8.67 -11.10
N GLY A 31 -17.54 -9.89 -11.43
CA GLY A 31 -18.39 -10.76 -12.27
C GLY A 31 -17.97 -12.20 -12.48
N ALA A 32 -17.24 -12.83 -11.55
CA ALA A 32 -17.10 -14.29 -11.54
C ALA A 32 -17.88 -14.87 -10.35
N PRO A 33 -18.76 -15.85 -10.55
CA PRO A 33 -19.45 -16.51 -9.45
C PRO A 33 -18.41 -17.19 -8.55
N ALA A 34 -18.42 -16.82 -7.28
CA ALA A 34 -17.59 -17.41 -6.26
C ALA A 34 -17.79 -18.93 -6.24
N GLN A 35 -16.70 -19.69 -6.36
CA GLN A 35 -16.69 -21.11 -6.03
C GLN A 35 -16.88 -21.24 -4.52
N PRO A 36 -17.95 -21.90 -4.03
CA PRO A 36 -18.16 -22.13 -2.62
C PRO A 36 -17.19 -23.23 -2.17
N GLY A 37 -16.09 -22.87 -1.52
CA GLY A 37 -15.16 -23.88 -0.99
C GLY A 37 -13.76 -23.40 -0.60
N ALA A 38 -13.38 -22.15 -0.88
CA ALA A 38 -12.14 -21.62 -0.31
C ALA A 38 -12.35 -21.38 1.20
N PRO A 39 -11.56 -22.00 2.10
CA PRO A 39 -11.63 -21.70 3.52
C PRO A 39 -11.37 -20.20 3.69
N ALA A 40 -12.34 -19.50 4.29
CA ALA A 40 -12.20 -18.11 4.63
C ALA A 40 -10.89 -17.95 5.42
N PRO A 41 -9.98 -17.04 5.01
CA PRO A 41 -8.82 -16.76 5.84
C PRO A 41 -9.35 -16.35 7.20
N SER A 42 -8.74 -16.85 8.26
CA SER A 42 -9.02 -16.49 9.64
C SER A 42 -8.63 -15.01 9.85
N GLY A 43 -9.41 -14.10 9.26
CA GLY A 43 -9.03 -12.72 8.95
C GLY A 43 -8.90 -11.81 10.17
N SER A 44 -9.44 -12.25 11.32
CA SER A 44 -9.38 -11.50 12.56
C SER A 44 -7.95 -11.38 13.12
N SER A 45 -7.14 -12.43 12.99
CA SER A 45 -5.78 -12.47 13.56
C SER A 45 -4.74 -11.75 12.68
N GLU A 46 -4.86 -11.90 11.36
CA GLU A 46 -3.96 -11.25 10.40
C GLU A 46 -4.16 -9.73 10.39
N PHE A 47 -5.41 -9.27 10.50
CA PHE A 47 -5.73 -7.85 10.60
C PHE A 47 -5.19 -7.21 11.89
N ALA A 48 -5.41 -7.84 13.06
CA ALA A 48 -4.87 -7.34 14.33
C ALA A 48 -3.34 -7.22 14.28
N SER A 49 -2.68 -8.15 13.58
CA SER A 49 -1.23 -8.13 13.35
C SER A 49 -0.80 -7.00 12.42
N ILE A 50 -1.58 -6.67 11.39
CA ILE A 50 -1.33 -5.51 10.51
C ILE A 50 -1.51 -4.20 11.29
N LEU A 51 -2.59 -4.08 12.06
CA LEU A 51 -2.85 -2.89 12.88
C LEU A 51 -1.73 -2.66 13.91
N LYS A 52 -1.33 -3.72 14.63
CA LYS A 52 -0.22 -3.65 15.59
C LYS A 52 1.08 -3.18 14.91
N ARG A 53 1.38 -3.70 13.72
CA ARG A 53 2.52 -3.24 12.91
C ARG A 53 2.39 -1.78 12.48
N GLY A 54 1.18 -1.33 12.11
CA GLY A 54 0.92 0.07 11.75
C GLY A 54 1.14 1.02 12.93
N ILE A 55 0.64 0.67 14.12
CA ILE A 55 0.86 1.44 15.35
C ILE A 55 2.35 1.52 15.68
N ASP A 56 3.07 0.40 15.60
CA ASP A 56 4.51 0.35 15.85
C ASP A 56 5.30 1.22 14.86
N ALA A 57 4.93 1.18 13.57
CA ALA A 57 5.53 2.00 12.53
C ALA A 57 5.33 3.50 12.74
N VAL A 58 4.13 3.93 13.15
CA VAL A 58 3.86 5.35 13.49
C VAL A 58 4.70 5.76 14.68
N ASN A 59 4.74 4.95 15.73
CA ASN A 59 5.53 5.22 16.92
C ASN A 59 7.03 5.37 16.58
N GLN A 60 7.56 4.48 15.74
CA GLN A 60 8.94 4.58 15.26
C GLN A 60 9.20 5.86 14.46
N SER A 61 8.26 6.27 13.60
CA SER A 61 8.35 7.53 12.86
C SER A 61 8.35 8.75 13.78
N GLU A 62 7.48 8.78 14.79
CA GLU A 62 7.45 9.86 15.79
C GLU A 62 8.75 9.93 16.60
N GLN A 63 9.27 8.79 17.06
CA GLN A 63 10.56 8.74 17.77
C GLN A 63 11.70 9.27 16.90
N ARG A 64 11.75 8.89 15.61
CA ARG A 64 12.77 9.40 14.68
C ARG A 64 12.65 10.91 14.46
N ALA A 65 11.43 11.41 14.27
CA ALA A 65 11.19 12.85 14.11
C ALA A 65 11.67 13.60 15.36
N SER A 66 11.31 13.13 16.55
CA SER A 66 11.72 13.73 17.82
C SER A 66 13.24 13.69 18.05
N ALA A 67 13.89 12.58 17.67
CA ALA A 67 15.35 12.46 17.74
C ALA A 67 16.07 13.44 16.80
N LEU A 68 15.58 13.60 15.57
CA LEU A 68 16.13 14.52 14.58
C LEU A 68 15.91 15.98 14.98
N THR A 69 14.72 16.33 15.48
CA THR A 69 14.44 17.66 16.02
C THR A 69 15.40 18.00 17.17
N ASN A 70 15.59 17.08 18.12
CA ASN A 70 16.54 17.28 19.22
C ASN A 70 17.99 17.38 18.74
N ALA A 71 18.40 16.56 17.77
CA ALA A 71 19.74 16.63 17.19
C ALA A 71 19.97 17.98 16.49
N PHE A 72 18.99 18.46 15.73
CA PHE A 72 19.04 19.75 15.07
C PHE A 72 19.09 20.92 16.07
N SER A 73 18.24 20.93 17.09
CA SER A 73 18.24 21.97 18.14
C SER A 73 19.56 22.03 18.92
N ARG A 74 20.30 20.93 19.00
CA ARG A 74 21.64 20.85 19.61
C ARG A 74 22.77 21.18 18.65
N GLY A 75 22.47 21.51 17.39
CA GLY A 75 23.48 21.84 16.38
C GLY A 75 24.30 20.64 15.90
N ALA A 76 23.73 19.42 15.96
CA ALA A 76 24.44 18.22 15.54
C ALA A 76 24.88 18.29 14.07
N PRO A 77 26.16 18.04 13.76
CA PRO A 77 26.64 18.06 12.38
C PRO A 77 25.98 16.93 11.58
N GLY A 78 25.55 17.24 10.35
CA GLY A 78 24.91 16.28 9.44
C GLY A 78 23.39 16.16 9.56
N VAL A 79 22.73 16.87 10.49
CA VAL A 79 21.27 16.99 10.55
C VAL A 79 20.85 18.33 9.97
N SER A 80 20.24 18.31 8.80
CA SER A 80 19.76 19.52 8.12
C SER A 80 18.28 19.75 8.42
N LEU A 81 17.87 21.03 8.55
CA LEU A 81 16.47 21.41 8.75
C LEU A 81 15.50 20.73 7.76
N PRO A 82 15.80 20.63 6.43
CA PRO A 82 14.97 19.91 5.48
C PRO A 82 14.72 18.44 5.83
N GLN A 83 15.68 17.75 6.45
CA GLN A 83 15.46 16.36 6.87
C GLN A 83 14.55 16.28 8.09
N VAL A 84 14.65 17.22 9.02
CA VAL A 84 13.80 17.27 10.22
C VAL A 84 12.34 17.47 9.79
N VAL A 85 12.08 18.48 8.96
CA VAL A 85 10.71 18.78 8.50
C VAL A 85 10.13 17.62 7.70
N LEU A 86 10.91 16.99 6.81
CA LEU A 86 10.47 15.82 6.06
C LEU A 86 10.08 14.65 6.97
N GLN A 87 10.82 14.44 8.06
CA GLN A 87 10.49 13.36 9.00
C GLN A 87 9.29 13.68 9.88
N VAL A 88 9.11 14.95 10.25
CA VAL A 88 7.89 15.40 10.92
C VAL A 88 6.68 15.22 10.00
N GLU A 89 6.77 15.62 8.73
CA GLU A 89 5.68 15.43 7.74
C GLU A 89 5.36 13.95 7.52
N LYS A 90 6.37 13.09 7.40
CA LYS A 90 6.18 11.64 7.31
C LYS A 90 5.47 11.07 8.53
N ALA A 91 5.84 11.50 9.74
CA ALA A 91 5.18 11.06 10.97
C ALA A 91 3.69 11.49 10.97
N SER A 92 3.40 12.75 10.62
CA SER A 92 2.03 13.28 10.55
C SER A 92 1.15 12.53 9.54
N VAL A 93 1.63 12.30 8.31
CA VAL A 93 0.88 11.55 7.30
C VAL A 93 0.64 10.10 7.73
N SER A 94 1.64 9.48 8.35
CA SER A 94 1.52 8.11 8.86
C SER A 94 0.47 8.01 9.99
N PHE A 95 0.42 9.00 10.87
CA PHE A 95 -0.56 9.09 11.94
C PHE A 95 -2.00 9.28 11.42
N ASP A 96 -2.19 10.14 10.41
CA ASP A 96 -3.49 10.34 9.77
C ASP A 96 -4.01 9.03 9.15
N ALA A 97 -3.14 8.35 8.39
CA ALA A 97 -3.45 7.06 7.81
C ALA A 97 -3.86 6.01 8.87
N LEU A 98 -3.15 5.96 10.00
CA LEU A 98 -3.48 5.06 11.11
C LEU A 98 -4.85 5.40 11.72
N THR A 99 -5.16 6.68 11.86
CA THR A 99 -6.47 7.12 12.38
C THR A 99 -7.61 6.68 11.46
N GLN A 100 -7.42 6.76 10.14
CA GLN A 100 -8.40 6.24 9.19
C GLN A 100 -8.60 4.72 9.31
N VAL A 101 -7.51 3.96 9.47
CA VAL A 101 -7.57 2.51 9.67
C VAL A 101 -8.29 2.17 10.98
N ARG A 102 -8.00 2.90 12.07
CA ARG A 102 -8.70 2.76 13.35
C ARG A 102 -10.20 2.97 13.18
N ASN A 103 -10.61 4.04 12.50
CA ASN A 103 -12.03 4.34 12.30
C ASN A 103 -12.71 3.25 11.48
N ARG A 104 -12.04 2.77 10.41
CA ARG A 104 -12.54 1.65 9.59
C ARG A 104 -12.72 0.37 10.41
N LEU A 105 -11.82 0.09 11.36
CA LEU A 105 -11.93 -1.07 12.25
C LEU A 105 -13.15 -0.99 13.17
N ILE A 106 -13.39 0.18 13.77
CA ILE A 106 -14.56 0.37 14.64
C ILE A 106 -15.83 0.13 13.84
N THR A 107 -15.92 0.66 12.62
CA THR A 107 -17.06 0.42 11.72
C THR A 107 -17.18 -1.05 11.34
N ALA A 108 -16.10 -1.73 10.95
CA ALA A 108 -16.15 -3.14 10.55
C ALA A 108 -16.57 -4.07 11.70
N TYR A 109 -16.10 -3.82 12.92
CA TYR A 109 -16.56 -4.55 14.10
C TYR A 109 -18.06 -4.34 14.35
N GLN A 110 -18.52 -3.10 14.21
CA GLN A 110 -19.92 -2.73 14.40
C GLN A 110 -20.84 -3.31 13.30
N ASP A 111 -20.36 -3.43 12.06
CA ASP A 111 -21.05 -4.07 10.94
C ASP A 111 -21.25 -5.58 11.17
N ILE A 112 -20.19 -6.29 11.60
CA ILE A 112 -20.27 -7.72 11.96
C ILE A 112 -21.29 -7.96 13.08
N MET A 113 -21.37 -7.07 14.07
CA MET A 113 -22.37 -7.15 15.14
C MET A 113 -23.80 -6.92 14.64
N ASN A 114 -24.00 -6.03 13.66
CA ASN A 114 -25.32 -5.77 13.09
C ASN A 114 -25.77 -6.86 12.10
N MET A 115 -24.85 -7.62 11.50
CA MET A 115 -25.19 -8.74 10.61
C MET A 115 -25.64 -10.02 11.33
N GLN A 116 -25.34 -10.16 12.63
CA GLN A 116 -25.67 -11.36 13.42
C GLN A 116 -27.01 -11.25 14.18
N MET A 117 -27.70 -10.11 14.08
CA MET A 117 -29.03 -9.88 14.66
C MET A 117 -30.13 -10.03 13.62
#